data_AF-A0AAU0SXR4-F1
#
_entry.id   AF-A0AAU0SXR4-F1
#
_cell.length_a   1.000
_cell.length_b   1.000
_cell.length_c   1.000
_cell.angle_alpha   90.00
_cell.angle_beta   90.00
_cell.angle_gamma   90.00
#
_symmetry.space_group_name_H-M   'P 1'
#
loop_
_entity.id
_entity.type
_entity.pdbx_description
1 polymer ?
#
loop_
_entity_poly.entity_id
_entity_poly.type
_entity_poly.pdbx_seq_one_letter_code
_entity_poly.pdbx_strand_id
1 'polypeptide(L)'
;MIDGQPLACFQPFIDTATGRIAGVEALGRLRQLDGQLLSVGPLFADPKSSPAILRRLDRAIRDNALSRLHEVPADWFLSLNISPRWISRLRPGQPLPSLKQLKRHGVAPQRIVFEITELVGDSQRLASVVARYREAGARIAIDDFGAGYSQLDRVLALQPDILKLDMRLFQAAARGGPSSDVVKALAQMAEKTGCWIIAEGVETEAELDFALECGSRYVQGFLFAKGELDFPPADAFVRRFGELRDRYVLKKLEERARLMTLRQQLGTLMNLLQRWAEGHAPVSDLPQLHDYPWFLRFYQCDRHGTQLTPNLEWRNGAWHADPSYLGHNWSWRPYFYQLLAEGWDDRRLTLSNTYRDATSNQYCLTAGQFFDNGQRLLLIDIDAAGL
;
A
#
# COMPACT_ATOMS: atom_id res chain seq x y z
N MET A 1 39.60 5.69 -12.43
CA MET A 1 39.29 6.48 -11.21
C MET A 1 37.84 6.92 -11.33
N ILE A 2 37.17 7.29 -10.24
CA ILE A 2 35.87 7.97 -10.39
C ILE A 2 36.20 9.44 -10.56
N ASP A 3 35.81 10.01 -11.70
CA ASP A 3 36.03 11.42 -11.99
C ASP A 3 34.91 12.26 -11.34
N GLY A 4 35.29 13.36 -10.69
CA GLY A 4 34.38 14.27 -10.00
C GLY A 4 34.37 14.14 -8.47
N GLN A 5 33.87 15.18 -7.81
CA GLN A 5 33.77 15.25 -6.35
C GLN A 5 32.49 14.56 -5.86
N PRO A 6 32.58 13.53 -4.99
CA PRO A 6 31.41 12.86 -4.44
C PRO A 6 30.71 13.74 -3.39
N LEU A 7 29.38 13.86 -3.51
CA LEU A 7 28.54 14.59 -2.57
C LEU A 7 27.12 13.99 -2.50
N ALA A 8 26.34 14.44 -1.52
CA ALA A 8 24.93 14.12 -1.40
C ALA A 8 24.06 15.31 -1.86
N CYS A 9 23.01 15.01 -2.61
CA CYS A 9 21.81 15.84 -2.72
C CYS A 9 20.73 15.27 -1.83
N PHE A 10 19.71 16.06 -1.53
CA PHE A 10 18.67 15.73 -0.56
C PHE A 10 17.30 15.87 -1.18
N GLN A 11 16.51 14.79 -1.10
CA GLN A 11 15.12 14.82 -1.54
C GLN A 11 14.19 14.70 -0.33
N PRO A 12 13.22 15.63 -0.15
CA PRO A 12 12.41 15.68 1.06
C PRO A 12 11.32 14.61 1.09
N PHE A 13 11.12 14.04 2.27
CA PHE A 13 9.94 13.26 2.64
C PHE A 13 8.89 14.18 3.25
N ILE A 14 7.70 14.21 2.66
CA ILE A 14 6.58 15.04 3.14
C ILE A 14 5.69 14.19 4.05
N ASP A 15 5.45 14.66 5.27
CA ASP A 15 4.51 14.05 6.21
C ASP A 15 3.07 14.29 5.76
N THR A 16 2.30 13.21 5.59
CA THR A 16 0.96 13.29 5.03
C THR A 16 -0.07 13.90 5.98
N ALA A 17 0.20 13.91 7.29
CA ALA A 17 -0.69 14.51 8.28
C ALA A 17 -0.49 16.03 8.36
N THR A 18 0.73 16.52 8.19
CA THR A 18 1.08 17.93 8.42
C THR A 18 1.39 18.72 7.15
N GLY A 19 1.77 18.04 6.05
CA GLY A 19 2.32 18.66 4.85
C GLY A 19 3.72 19.25 5.04
N ARG A 20 4.34 19.07 6.21
CA ARG A 20 5.70 19.52 6.51
C ARG A 20 6.72 18.50 6.04
N ILE A 21 7.96 18.94 5.86
CA ILE A 21 9.08 18.03 5.63
C ILE A 21 9.40 17.32 6.95
N ALA A 22 9.38 15.98 6.93
CA ALA A 22 9.75 15.15 8.08
C ALA A 22 11.22 14.72 8.06
N GLY A 23 11.86 14.78 6.90
CA GLY A 23 13.22 14.33 6.71
C GLY A 23 13.62 14.38 5.24
N VAL A 24 14.81 13.88 4.96
CA VAL A 24 15.37 13.86 3.61
C VAL A 24 16.08 12.55 3.33
N GLU A 25 16.08 12.13 2.08
CA GLU A 25 16.94 11.06 1.59
C GLU A 25 18.24 11.64 1.03
N ALA A 26 19.39 11.07 1.40
CA ALA A 26 20.66 11.42 0.77
C ALA A 26 20.89 10.62 -0.53
N LEU A 27 20.88 11.35 -1.65
CA LEU A 27 21.11 10.82 -2.98
C LEU A 27 22.52 11.15 -3.46
N GLY A 28 23.29 10.12 -3.81
CA GLY A 28 24.67 10.29 -4.26
C GLY A 28 24.79 11.01 -5.61
N ARG A 29 25.70 11.97 -5.69
CA ARG A 29 26.09 12.66 -6.94
C ARG A 29 27.61 12.77 -7.06
N LEU A 30 28.08 12.91 -8.29
CA LEU A 30 29.43 13.37 -8.64
C LEU A 30 29.34 14.76 -9.24
N ARG A 31 30.02 15.72 -8.63
CA ARG A 31 30.19 17.06 -9.19
C ARG A 31 31.36 17.05 -10.16
N GLN A 32 31.09 17.32 -11.43
CA GLN A 32 32.10 17.46 -12.47
C GLN A 32 32.78 18.83 -12.41
N LEU A 33 33.87 19.01 -13.17
CA LEU A 33 34.66 20.25 -13.21
C LEU A 33 33.85 21.46 -13.70
N ASP A 34 32.88 21.22 -14.57
CA ASP A 34 31.93 22.22 -15.08
C ASP A 34 30.77 22.51 -14.12
N GLY A 35 30.73 21.85 -12.96
CA GLY A 35 29.68 21.98 -11.95
C GLY A 35 28.49 21.05 -12.13
N GLN A 36 28.42 20.26 -13.21
CA GLN A 36 27.31 19.33 -13.43
C GLN A 36 27.26 18.25 -12.34
N LEU A 37 26.06 17.92 -11.88
CA LEU A 37 25.81 16.85 -10.90
C LEU A 37 25.31 15.60 -11.61
N LEU A 38 26.13 14.55 -11.63
CA LEU A 38 25.77 13.25 -12.21
C LEU A 38 25.35 12.27 -11.13
N SER A 39 24.28 11.50 -11.37
CA SER A 39 23.86 10.43 -10.47
C SER A 39 24.89 9.31 -10.40
N VAL A 40 25.20 8.84 -9.18
CA VAL A 40 26.04 7.66 -8.98
C VAL A 40 25.26 6.35 -9.09
N GLY A 41 23.93 6.39 -9.15
CA GLY A 41 23.06 5.20 -9.22
C GLY A 41 23.49 4.17 -10.27
N PRO A 42 23.75 4.57 -11.53
CA PRO A 42 24.22 3.66 -12.58
C PRO A 42 25.52 2.92 -12.22
N LEU A 43 26.43 3.54 -11.45
CA LEU A 43 27.68 2.90 -11.02
C LEU A 43 27.43 1.77 -10.02
N PHE A 44 26.43 1.90 -9.14
CA PHE A 44 26.09 0.87 -8.17
C PHE A 44 25.35 -0.32 -8.78
N ALA A 45 24.63 -0.09 -9.89
CA ALA A 45 23.96 -1.13 -10.66
C ALA A 45 24.91 -1.87 -11.62
N ASP A 46 26.03 -1.26 -12.03
CA ASP A 46 26.97 -1.87 -12.99
C ASP A 46 27.79 -3.01 -12.34
N PRO A 47 27.66 -4.27 -12.81
CA PRO A 47 28.45 -5.39 -12.30
C PRO A 47 29.95 -5.28 -12.60
N LYS A 48 30.36 -4.44 -13.56
CA LYS A 48 31.78 -4.21 -13.89
C LYS A 48 32.47 -3.25 -12.91
N SER A 49 31.69 -2.52 -12.10
CA SER A 49 32.24 -1.56 -11.15
C SER A 49 32.96 -2.25 -9.99
N SER A 50 34.17 -1.78 -9.68
CA SER A 50 34.99 -2.36 -8.60
C SER A 50 34.30 -2.20 -7.24
N PRO A 51 34.02 -3.31 -6.50
CA PRO A 51 33.38 -3.22 -5.20
C PRO A 51 34.15 -2.39 -4.19
N ALA A 52 35.48 -2.34 -4.29
CA ALA A 52 36.31 -1.53 -3.40
C ALA A 52 36.13 -0.03 -3.65
N ILE A 53 36.05 0.35 -4.93
CA ILE A 53 35.82 1.73 -5.35
C ILE A 53 34.41 2.18 -4.93
N LEU A 54 33.38 1.39 -5.22
CA LEU A 54 32.00 1.69 -4.84
C LEU A 54 31.82 1.87 -3.32
N ARG A 55 32.50 1.03 -2.50
CA ARG A 55 32.48 1.21 -1.03
C ARG A 55 33.14 2.50 -0.57
N ARG A 56 34.21 2.94 -1.22
CA ARG A 56 34.87 4.21 -0.89
C ARG A 56 33.96 5.39 -1.28
N LEU A 57 33.32 5.31 -2.44
CA LEU A 57 32.36 6.29 -2.93
C LEU A 57 31.16 6.42 -1.98
N ASP A 58 30.49 5.30 -1.67
CA ASP A 58 29.36 5.23 -0.73
C ASP A 58 29.70 5.87 0.63
N ARG A 59 30.87 5.54 1.20
CA ARG A 59 31.31 6.14 2.47
C ARG A 59 31.56 7.64 2.37
N ALA A 60 32.17 8.11 1.28
CA ALA A 60 32.43 9.54 1.07
C ALA A 60 31.14 10.35 0.93
N ILE A 61 30.15 9.82 0.19
CA ILE A 61 28.83 10.44 0.03
C ILE A 61 28.11 10.49 1.38
N ARG A 62 28.11 9.39 2.13
CA ARG A 62 27.49 9.35 3.47
C ARG A 62 28.18 10.30 4.45
N ASP A 63 29.51 10.43 4.40
CA ASP A 63 30.23 11.42 5.21
C ASP A 63 29.81 12.84 4.87
N ASN A 64 29.70 13.16 3.58
CA ASN A 64 29.20 14.44 3.13
C ASN A 64 27.76 14.68 3.61
N ALA A 65 26.86 13.71 3.48
CA ALA A 65 25.49 13.82 3.96
C ALA A 65 25.42 14.09 5.47
N LEU A 66 26.16 13.32 6.27
CA LEU A 66 26.20 13.47 7.73
C LEU A 66 26.79 14.81 8.17
N SER A 67 27.78 15.33 7.43
CA SER A 67 28.35 16.64 7.75
C SER A 67 27.35 17.79 7.61
N ARG A 68 26.26 17.62 6.84
CA ARG A 68 25.26 18.66 6.55
C ARG A 68 24.00 18.56 7.40
N LEU A 69 23.86 17.50 8.19
CA LEU A 69 22.64 17.27 9.00
C LEU A 69 22.42 18.31 10.12
N HIS A 70 23.44 19.13 10.43
CA HIS A 70 23.32 20.25 11.35
C HIS A 70 22.60 21.46 10.74
N GLU A 71 22.47 21.52 9.42
CA GLU A 71 21.78 22.60 8.68
C GLU A 71 20.25 22.47 8.76
N VAL A 72 19.73 21.30 9.15
CA VAL A 72 18.29 21.00 9.17
C VAL A 72 17.74 20.87 10.59
N PRO A 73 16.41 21.09 10.79
CA PRO A 73 15.76 20.94 12.08
C PRO A 73 16.05 19.62 12.80
N ALA A 74 16.11 19.65 14.13
CA ALA A 74 16.51 18.51 14.96
C ALA A 74 15.54 17.31 14.88
N ASP A 75 14.27 17.57 14.56
CA ASP A 75 13.21 16.59 14.35
C ASP A 75 13.25 15.92 12.98
N TRP A 76 14.05 16.44 12.03
CA TRP A 76 14.23 15.80 10.73
C TRP A 76 15.04 14.52 10.84
N PHE A 77 14.57 13.49 10.14
CA PHE A 77 15.36 12.29 9.88
C PHE A 77 16.15 12.39 8.58
N LEU A 78 17.28 11.69 8.54
CA LEU A 78 18.10 11.48 7.36
C LEU A 78 18.05 10.01 6.98
N SER A 79 17.59 9.74 5.77
CA SER A 79 17.57 8.40 5.22
C SER A 79 18.84 8.10 4.43
N LEU A 80 19.44 6.95 4.72
CA LEU A 80 20.73 6.52 4.18
C LEU A 80 20.64 5.10 3.64
N ASN A 81 20.90 4.97 2.34
CA ASN A 81 21.04 3.69 1.67
C ASN A 81 22.22 2.87 2.23
N ILE A 82 21.96 1.59 2.53
CA ILE A 82 22.96 0.63 3.01
C ILE A 82 22.98 -0.61 2.11
N SER A 83 24.05 -0.74 1.32
CA SER A 83 24.25 -1.92 0.49
C SER A 83 24.55 -3.18 1.34
N PRO A 84 23.82 -4.29 1.16
CA PRO A 84 24.12 -5.56 1.85
C PRO A 84 25.49 -6.15 1.49
N ARG A 85 26.06 -5.77 0.33
CA ARG A 85 27.32 -6.33 -0.20
C ARG A 85 28.53 -6.11 0.72
N TRP A 86 28.52 -5.10 1.57
CA TRP A 86 29.59 -4.89 2.55
C TRP A 86 29.33 -5.59 3.89
N ILE A 87 28.07 -5.91 4.19
CA ILE A 87 27.68 -6.63 5.41
C ILE A 87 28.29 -8.03 5.43
N SER A 88 28.31 -8.72 4.28
CA SER A 88 28.94 -10.05 4.15
C SER A 88 30.44 -10.05 4.50
N ARG A 89 31.11 -8.89 4.45
CA ARG A 89 32.54 -8.71 4.76
C ARG A 89 32.80 -8.28 6.20
N LEU A 90 31.77 -8.04 7.00
CA LEU A 90 31.94 -7.72 8.41
C LEU A 90 32.45 -8.92 9.18
N ARG A 91 33.46 -8.69 10.03
CA ARG A 91 33.87 -9.68 11.02
C ARG A 91 32.91 -9.63 12.22
N PRO A 92 32.62 -10.76 12.88
CA PRO A 92 31.87 -10.76 14.14
C PRO A 92 32.47 -9.77 15.15
N GLY A 93 31.61 -9.02 15.84
CA GLY A 93 32.03 -8.00 16.82
C GLY A 93 32.62 -6.70 16.24
N GLN A 94 32.88 -6.62 14.93
CA GLN A 94 33.41 -5.40 14.32
C GLN A 94 32.40 -4.25 14.44
N PRO A 95 32.77 -3.04 14.91
CA PRO A 95 31.84 -1.93 14.97
C PRO A 95 31.41 -1.50 13.56
N LEU A 96 30.10 -1.22 13.41
CA LEU A 96 29.53 -0.89 12.11
C LEU A 96 30.12 0.42 11.57
N PRO A 97 30.66 0.45 10.33
CA PRO A 97 31.27 1.65 9.77
C PRO A 97 30.33 2.87 9.77
N SER A 98 29.06 2.67 9.43
CA SER A 98 28.01 3.69 9.47
C SER A 98 27.84 4.29 10.87
N LEU A 99 27.74 3.48 11.93
CA LEU A 99 27.67 3.98 13.31
C LEU A 99 28.94 4.73 13.73
N LYS A 100 30.12 4.32 13.25
CA LYS A 100 31.36 5.09 13.47
C LYS A 100 31.30 6.46 12.79
N GLN A 101 30.75 6.53 11.57
CA GLN A 101 30.56 7.80 10.86
C GLN A 101 29.60 8.71 11.65
N LEU A 102 28.47 8.20 12.14
CA LEU A 102 27.54 8.96 12.99
C LEU A 102 28.25 9.57 14.21
N LYS A 103 29.00 8.73 14.95
CA LYS A 103 29.74 9.18 16.14
C LYS A 103 30.74 10.28 15.82
N ARG A 104 31.46 10.18 14.70
CA ARG A 104 32.44 11.20 14.27
C ARG A 104 31.77 12.54 13.95
N HIS A 105 30.55 12.52 13.41
CA HIS A 105 29.79 13.73 13.09
C HIS A 105 28.89 14.22 14.24
N GLY A 106 28.90 13.55 15.40
CA GLY A 106 28.02 13.91 16.52
C GLY A 106 26.53 13.70 16.24
N VAL A 107 26.19 12.83 15.28
CA VAL A 107 24.80 12.58 14.87
C VAL A 107 24.17 11.51 15.75
N ALA A 108 23.05 11.86 16.39
CA ALA A 108 22.23 10.92 17.14
C ALA A 108 21.61 9.86 16.21
N PRO A 109 21.78 8.55 16.46
CA PRO A 109 21.26 7.50 15.58
C PRO A 109 19.74 7.53 15.38
N GLN A 110 18.97 8.07 16.34
CA GLN A 110 17.51 8.24 16.27
C GLN A 110 17.06 9.12 15.09
N ARG A 111 17.95 9.99 14.61
CA ARG A 111 17.73 10.82 13.42
C ARG A 111 17.99 10.06 12.13
N ILE A 112 18.43 8.80 12.16
CA ILE A 112 18.81 8.04 10.97
C ILE A 112 17.79 6.95 10.67
N VAL A 113 17.44 6.86 9.39
CA VAL A 113 16.75 5.72 8.80
C VAL A 113 17.76 5.03 7.88
N PHE A 114 18.05 3.74 8.13
CA PHE A 114 18.88 2.95 7.23
C PHE A 114 17.99 2.17 6.27
N GLU A 115 18.17 2.41 4.97
CA GLU A 115 17.42 1.74 3.91
C GLU A 115 18.18 0.50 3.44
N ILE A 116 17.50 -0.64 3.47
CA ILE A 116 18.04 -1.92 3.03
C ILE A 116 17.35 -2.29 1.72
N THR A 117 18.10 -2.37 0.63
CA THR A 117 17.55 -2.60 -0.71
C THR A 117 17.35 -4.09 -1.05
N GLU A 118 18.28 -4.98 -0.68
CA GLU A 118 18.22 -6.39 -1.09
C GLU A 118 18.59 -7.38 0.04
N LEU A 119 18.10 -8.62 -0.04
CA LEU A 119 18.60 -9.77 0.72
C LEU A 119 19.51 -10.63 -0.17
N VAL A 120 20.61 -10.07 -0.67
CA VAL A 120 21.64 -10.90 -1.32
C VAL A 120 22.68 -11.28 -0.25
N GLY A 121 22.48 -12.43 0.39
CA GLY A 121 23.46 -13.01 1.31
C GLY A 121 22.88 -13.73 2.54
N ASP A 122 23.75 -13.89 3.54
CA ASP A 122 23.47 -14.54 4.82
C ASP A 122 22.48 -13.71 5.66
N SER A 123 21.22 -14.15 5.67
CA SER A 123 20.10 -13.48 6.36
C SER A 123 20.37 -13.29 7.86
N GLN A 124 21.13 -14.17 8.50
CA GLN A 124 21.49 -14.07 9.92
C GLN A 124 22.44 -12.89 10.18
N ARG A 125 23.41 -12.66 9.28
CA ARG A 125 24.31 -11.50 9.39
C ARG A 125 23.56 -10.20 9.19
N LEU A 126 22.65 -10.13 8.23
CA LEU A 126 21.84 -8.93 8.03
C LEU A 126 20.98 -8.65 9.26
N ALA A 127 20.29 -9.67 9.80
CA ALA A 127 19.50 -9.53 11.03
C ALA A 127 20.36 -9.03 12.21
N SER A 128 21.59 -9.55 12.37
CA SER A 128 22.52 -9.06 13.39
C SER A 128 22.93 -7.60 13.20
N VAL A 129 23.17 -7.16 11.96
CA VAL A 129 23.48 -5.75 11.67
C VAL A 129 22.28 -4.85 11.96
N VAL A 130 21.09 -5.26 11.55
CA VAL A 130 19.83 -4.56 11.79
C VAL A 130 19.55 -4.43 13.29
N ALA A 131 19.73 -5.50 14.06
CA ALA A 131 19.58 -5.47 15.52
C ALA A 131 20.51 -4.44 16.18
N ARG A 132 21.77 -4.37 15.74
CA ARG A 132 22.75 -3.40 16.25
C ARG A 132 22.44 -1.95 15.87
N TYR A 133 21.83 -1.72 14.71
CA TYR A 133 21.34 -0.39 14.36
C TYR A 133 20.18 0.04 15.26
N ARG A 134 19.25 -0.87 15.55
CA ARG A 134 18.14 -0.61 16.49
C ARG A 134 18.60 -0.41 17.91
N GLU A 135 19.55 -1.20 18.39
CA GLU A 135 20.17 -1.02 19.70
C GLU A 135 20.81 0.37 19.85
N ALA A 136 21.37 0.91 18.76
CA ALA A 136 21.87 2.29 18.73
C ALA A 136 20.75 3.36 18.67
N GLY A 137 19.51 2.97 18.39
CA GLY A 137 18.34 3.83 18.27
C GLY A 137 17.96 4.23 16.84
N ALA A 138 18.63 3.71 15.82
CA ALA A 138 18.30 4.01 14.42
C ALA A 138 17.08 3.19 13.94
N ARG A 139 16.35 3.77 12.99
CA ARG A 139 15.22 3.12 12.31
C ARG A 139 15.68 2.40 11.06
N ILE A 140 14.90 1.41 10.64
CA ILE A 140 15.20 0.54 9.52
C ILE A 140 14.07 0.61 8.51
N ALA A 141 14.43 0.91 7.26
CA ALA A 141 13.52 0.84 6.13
C ALA A 141 13.89 -0.33 5.22
N ILE A 142 12.87 -0.98 4.66
CA ILE A 142 13.03 -1.85 3.49
C ILE A 142 12.71 -1.03 2.25
N ASP A 143 13.67 -0.99 1.33
CA ASP A 143 13.53 -0.31 0.05
C ASP A 143 13.00 -1.26 -1.04
N ASP A 144 12.49 -0.67 -2.13
CA ASP A 144 11.90 -1.37 -3.28
C ASP A 144 10.82 -2.40 -2.89
N PHE A 145 10.04 -2.12 -1.84
CA PHE A 145 9.05 -3.06 -1.31
C PHE A 145 7.91 -3.29 -2.32
N GLY A 146 7.73 -4.56 -2.68
CA GLY A 146 6.78 -5.01 -3.71
C GLY A 146 7.42 -5.39 -5.04
N ALA A 147 8.70 -5.06 -5.27
CA ALA A 147 9.49 -5.59 -6.38
C ALA A 147 10.27 -6.86 -5.96
N GLY A 148 10.27 -7.90 -6.80
CA GLY A 148 11.11 -9.09 -6.63
C GLY A 148 10.57 -10.17 -5.69
N TYR A 149 11.32 -11.28 -5.60
CA TYR A 149 10.96 -12.47 -4.81
C TYR A 149 11.51 -12.35 -3.36
N SER A 150 10.75 -12.82 -2.36
CA SER A 150 11.12 -12.88 -0.92
C SER A 150 10.86 -11.63 -0.05
N GLN A 151 9.95 -10.73 -0.44
CA GLN A 151 9.69 -9.49 0.30
C GLN A 151 9.07 -9.71 1.70
N LEU A 152 8.15 -10.66 1.82
CA LEU A 152 7.52 -11.02 3.10
C LEU A 152 8.53 -11.61 4.10
N ASP A 153 9.43 -12.47 3.62
CA ASP A 153 10.47 -13.06 4.45
C ASP A 153 11.38 -11.98 5.05
N ARG A 154 11.64 -10.88 4.31
CA ARG A 154 12.43 -9.77 4.84
C ARG A 154 11.71 -9.04 5.95
N VAL A 155 10.40 -8.81 5.81
CA VAL A 155 9.60 -8.15 6.85
C VAL A 155 9.60 -8.99 8.12
N LEU A 156 9.42 -10.31 8.00
CA LEU A 156 9.43 -11.21 9.15
C LEU A 156 10.83 -11.31 9.79
N ALA A 157 11.88 -11.39 8.99
CA ALA A 157 13.25 -11.54 9.49
C ALA A 157 13.81 -10.24 10.09
N LEU A 158 13.48 -9.09 9.49
CA LEU A 158 14.08 -7.80 9.86
C LEU A 158 13.16 -6.94 10.70
N GLN A 159 11.85 -7.20 10.76
CA GLN A 159 10.84 -6.43 11.49
C GLN A 159 11.02 -4.91 11.32
N PRO A 160 11.03 -4.39 10.08
CA PRO A 160 11.39 -3.00 9.77
C PRO A 160 10.42 -2.00 10.41
N ASP A 161 10.91 -0.78 10.59
CA ASP A 161 10.09 0.35 11.05
C ASP A 161 9.32 0.97 9.86
N ILE A 162 9.89 0.88 8.66
CA ILE A 162 9.40 1.55 7.46
C ILE A 162 9.45 0.60 6.25
N LEU A 163 8.42 0.64 5.40
CA LEU A 163 8.38 0.02 4.08
C LEU A 163 8.31 1.13 3.02
N LYS A 164 9.26 1.16 2.10
CA LYS A 164 9.26 2.09 0.96
C LYS A 164 8.71 1.33 -0.25
N LEU A 165 7.58 1.78 -0.78
CA LEU A 165 6.93 1.11 -1.91
C LEU A 165 7.78 1.29 -3.17
N ASP A 166 8.03 0.20 -3.90
CA ASP A 166 8.69 0.28 -5.20
C ASP A 166 7.95 1.26 -6.11
N MET A 167 8.68 2.24 -6.65
CA MET A 167 8.13 3.32 -7.46
C MET A 167 7.33 2.80 -8.66
N ARG A 168 7.84 1.78 -9.37
CA ARG A 168 7.18 1.28 -10.59
C ARG A 168 5.87 0.57 -10.29
N LEU A 169 5.87 -0.28 -9.26
CA LEU A 169 4.69 -0.95 -8.77
C LEU A 169 3.66 0.07 -8.27
N PHE A 170 4.09 1.05 -7.48
CA PHE A 170 3.24 2.10 -6.94
C PHE A 170 2.60 2.94 -8.05
N GLN A 171 3.37 3.42 -9.02
CA GLN A 171 2.86 4.20 -10.16
C GLN A 171 1.92 3.37 -11.04
N ALA A 172 2.18 2.07 -11.23
CA ALA A 172 1.27 1.17 -11.92
C ALA A 172 -0.05 0.98 -11.13
N ALA A 173 0.05 0.83 -9.81
CA ALA A 173 -1.08 0.66 -8.91
C ALA A 173 -1.98 1.91 -8.80
N ALA A 174 -1.39 3.11 -8.87
CA ALA A 174 -2.12 4.37 -8.92
C ALA A 174 -2.98 4.53 -10.19
N ARG A 175 -2.70 3.76 -11.26
CA ARG A 175 -3.50 3.71 -12.49
C ARG A 175 -4.64 2.69 -12.42
N GLY A 176 -4.79 1.97 -11.29
CA GLY A 176 -5.82 0.97 -11.06
C GLY A 176 -5.43 -0.44 -11.49
N GLY A 177 -6.43 -1.31 -11.61
CA GLY A 177 -6.25 -2.72 -11.99
C GLY A 177 -5.60 -3.58 -10.91
N PRO A 178 -5.09 -4.78 -11.27
CA PRO A 178 -4.56 -5.75 -10.31
C PRO A 178 -3.43 -5.23 -9.43
N SER A 179 -2.57 -4.34 -9.95
CA SER A 179 -1.49 -3.74 -9.17
C SER A 179 -2.02 -2.89 -8.00
N SER A 180 -3.19 -2.26 -8.18
CA SER A 180 -3.86 -1.50 -7.12
C SER A 180 -4.21 -2.39 -5.94
N ASP A 181 -4.83 -3.54 -6.19
CA ASP A 181 -5.21 -4.50 -5.15
C ASP A 181 -3.98 -5.06 -4.42
N VAL A 182 -2.91 -5.35 -5.17
CA VAL A 182 -1.64 -5.83 -4.59
C VAL A 182 -1.06 -4.79 -3.64
N VAL A 183 -0.94 -3.53 -4.06
CA VAL A 183 -0.38 -2.47 -3.19
C VAL A 183 -1.28 -2.20 -1.98
N LYS A 184 -2.61 -2.24 -2.13
CA LYS A 184 -3.55 -2.12 -1.00
C LYS A 184 -3.38 -3.28 -0.01
N ALA A 185 -3.18 -4.50 -0.47
CA ALA A 185 -2.90 -5.65 0.39
C ALA A 185 -1.56 -5.51 1.13
N LEU A 186 -0.52 -5.01 0.44
CA LEU A 186 0.78 -4.69 1.07
C LEU A 186 0.63 -3.58 2.12
N ALA A 187 -0.22 -2.59 1.86
CA ALA A 187 -0.49 -1.53 2.82
C ALA A 187 -1.16 -2.05 4.09
N GLN A 188 -2.16 -2.92 3.96
CA GLN A 188 -2.79 -3.59 5.10
C GLN A 188 -1.80 -4.47 5.88
N MET A 189 -0.87 -5.12 5.19
CA MET A 189 0.19 -5.89 5.85
C MET A 189 1.08 -4.96 6.69
N ALA A 190 1.51 -3.82 6.12
CA ALA A 190 2.32 -2.83 6.84
C ALA A 190 1.62 -2.34 8.12
N GLU A 191 0.33 -2.03 8.04
CA GLU A 191 -0.49 -1.65 9.18
C GLU A 191 -0.48 -2.73 10.27
N LYS A 192 -0.72 -3.99 9.89
CA LYS A 192 -0.72 -5.13 10.84
C LYS A 192 0.65 -5.43 11.44
N THR A 193 1.73 -5.14 10.73
CA THR A 193 3.10 -5.30 11.24
C THR A 193 3.63 -4.06 11.96
N GLY A 194 2.83 -2.99 12.06
CA GLY A 194 3.22 -1.73 12.71
C GLY A 194 4.26 -0.92 11.92
N CYS A 195 4.41 -1.18 10.63
CA CYS A 195 5.36 -0.47 9.77
C CYS A 195 4.72 0.79 9.19
N TRP A 196 5.49 1.87 9.11
CA TRP A 196 5.10 3.05 8.32
C TRP A 196 5.37 2.82 6.84
N ILE A 197 4.56 3.44 5.99
CA ILE A 197 4.75 3.41 4.54
C ILE A 197 5.33 4.73 4.05
N ILE A 198 6.31 4.62 3.14
CA ILE A 198 6.76 5.69 2.27
C ILE A 198 6.35 5.36 0.83
N ALA A 199 5.56 6.22 0.21
CA ALA A 199 5.29 6.13 -1.22
C ALA A 199 6.29 6.99 -2.01
N GLU A 200 7.05 6.36 -2.89
CA GLU A 200 8.10 6.99 -3.68
C GLU A 200 7.70 7.20 -5.14
N GLY A 201 8.29 8.21 -5.77
CA GLY A 201 7.98 8.59 -7.15
C GLY A 201 6.56 9.14 -7.31
N VAL A 202 6.07 9.89 -6.32
CA VAL A 202 4.81 10.65 -6.44
C VAL A 202 5.05 11.87 -7.34
N GLU A 203 4.55 11.81 -8.56
CA GLU A 203 4.71 12.84 -9.59
C GLU A 203 3.40 13.53 -9.96
N THR A 204 2.27 12.87 -9.71
CA THR A 204 0.93 13.33 -10.04
C THR A 204 0.00 13.38 -8.82
N GLU A 205 -1.10 14.13 -8.94
CA GLU A 205 -2.15 14.16 -7.91
C GLU A 205 -2.82 12.80 -7.74
N ALA A 206 -3.03 12.04 -8.82
CA ALA A 206 -3.62 10.70 -8.74
C ALA A 206 -2.73 9.72 -7.96
N GLU A 207 -1.41 9.82 -8.12
CA GLU A 207 -0.46 9.05 -7.31
C GLU A 207 -0.49 9.48 -5.85
N LEU A 208 -0.59 10.78 -5.55
CA LEU A 208 -0.74 11.26 -4.17
C LEU A 208 -2.05 10.74 -3.54
N ASP A 209 -3.17 10.82 -4.26
CA ASP A 209 -4.46 10.30 -3.82
C ASP A 209 -4.35 8.80 -3.47
N PHE A 210 -3.68 8.03 -4.32
CA PHE A 210 -3.44 6.61 -4.09
C PHE A 210 -2.51 6.34 -2.89
N ALA A 211 -1.46 7.16 -2.70
CA ALA A 211 -0.59 7.07 -1.53
C ALA A 211 -1.37 7.32 -0.22
N LEU A 212 -2.26 8.32 -0.21
CA LEU A 212 -3.14 8.61 0.93
C LEU A 212 -4.13 7.47 1.18
N GLU A 213 -4.71 6.88 0.13
CA GLU A 213 -5.58 5.71 0.24
C GLU A 213 -4.86 4.48 0.81
N CYS A 214 -3.58 4.31 0.50
CA CYS A 214 -2.74 3.27 1.06
C CYS A 214 -2.24 3.56 2.48
N GLY A 215 -2.68 4.67 3.12
CA GLY A 215 -2.26 5.02 4.47
C GLY A 215 -0.78 5.42 4.57
N SER A 216 -0.18 5.93 3.49
CA SER A 216 1.22 6.34 3.49
C SER A 216 1.48 7.41 4.55
N ARG A 217 2.49 7.19 5.40
CA ARG A 217 2.89 8.14 6.43
C ARG A 217 3.70 9.28 5.83
N TYR A 218 4.57 8.96 4.88
CA TYR A 218 5.35 9.94 4.12
C TYR A 218 5.22 9.70 2.62
N VAL A 219 5.39 10.77 1.85
CA VAL A 219 5.47 10.72 0.39
C VAL A 219 6.73 11.42 -0.10
N GLN A 220 7.29 10.92 -1.21
CA GLN A 220 8.46 11.48 -1.86
C GLN A 220 8.27 11.47 -3.38
N GLY A 221 8.62 12.55 -4.05
CA GLY A 221 8.58 12.60 -5.52
C GLY A 221 8.54 14.00 -6.10
N PHE A 222 8.61 14.07 -7.43
CA PHE A 222 8.75 15.33 -8.17
C PHE A 222 7.50 16.20 -8.14
N LEU A 223 6.37 15.68 -7.66
CA LEU A 223 5.22 16.52 -7.34
C LEU A 223 5.63 17.62 -6.36
N PHE A 224 6.52 17.34 -5.40
CA PHE A 224 6.97 18.31 -4.40
C PHE A 224 8.35 18.87 -4.72
N ALA A 225 9.37 18.01 -4.80
CA ALA A 225 10.75 18.42 -5.02
C ALA A 225 11.60 17.30 -5.60
N LYS A 226 12.61 17.71 -6.38
CA LYS A 226 13.72 16.85 -6.80
C LYS A 226 14.79 16.81 -5.70
N GLY A 227 15.75 15.91 -5.82
CA GLY A 227 16.94 15.91 -4.98
C GLY A 227 17.84 17.10 -5.32
N GLU A 228 18.00 18.03 -4.38
CA GLU A 228 18.79 19.25 -4.56
C GLU A 228 19.91 19.38 -3.52
N LEU A 229 20.84 20.33 -3.73
CA LEU A 229 21.91 20.58 -2.77
C LEU A 229 21.38 21.27 -1.52
N ASP A 230 20.47 22.22 -1.66
CA ASP A 230 19.99 23.03 -0.55
C ASP A 230 18.72 22.44 0.07
N PHE A 231 18.57 22.66 1.38
CA PHE A 231 17.41 22.19 2.10
C PHE A 231 16.26 23.19 1.96
N PRO A 232 15.06 22.76 1.53
CA PRO A 232 13.91 23.64 1.53
C PRO A 232 13.46 23.95 2.97
N PRO A 233 12.76 25.09 3.20
CA PRO A 233 12.13 25.37 4.48
C PRO A 233 11.18 24.24 4.91
N ALA A 234 11.09 23.96 6.21
CA ALA A 234 10.31 22.84 6.72
C ALA A 234 8.81 22.88 6.41
N ASP A 235 8.27 24.06 6.14
CA ASP A 235 6.88 24.32 5.81
C ASP A 235 6.65 24.61 4.32
N ALA A 236 7.67 24.45 3.47
CA ALA A 236 7.62 24.81 2.05
C ALA A 236 6.42 24.22 1.27
N PHE A 237 5.92 23.05 1.69
CA PHE A 237 4.86 22.33 1.01
C PHE A 237 3.51 22.32 1.75
N VAL A 238 3.41 22.90 2.95
CA VAL A 238 2.22 22.78 3.82
C VAL A 238 0.95 23.24 3.11
N ARG A 239 0.99 24.43 2.50
CA ARG A 239 -0.18 24.99 1.80
C ARG A 239 -0.60 24.10 0.61
N ARG A 240 0.34 23.79 -0.27
CA ARG A 240 0.08 22.99 -1.48
C ARG A 240 -0.41 21.59 -1.11
N PHE A 241 0.17 20.97 -0.10
CA PHE A 241 -0.26 19.66 0.40
C PHE A 241 -1.68 19.72 0.97
N GLY A 242 -2.01 20.77 1.73
CA GLY A 242 -3.37 21.01 2.23
C GLY A 242 -4.40 21.06 1.11
N GLU A 243 -4.15 21.86 0.07
CA GLU A 243 -5.04 21.98 -1.10
C GLU A 243 -5.22 20.65 -1.87
N LEU A 244 -4.16 19.82 -1.94
CA LEU A 244 -4.24 18.47 -2.53
C LEU A 244 -5.07 17.52 -1.65
N ARG A 245 -4.83 17.52 -0.34
CA ARG A 245 -5.54 16.68 0.62
C ARG A 245 -7.03 17.02 0.70
N ASP A 246 -7.38 18.30 0.63
CA ASP A 246 -8.79 18.72 0.65
C ASP A 246 -9.54 18.20 -0.58
N ARG A 247 -8.90 18.23 -1.75
CA ARG A 247 -9.45 17.64 -2.99
C ARG A 247 -9.58 16.13 -2.90
N TYR A 248 -8.60 15.44 -2.32
CA TYR A 248 -8.69 14.01 -2.03
C TYR A 248 -9.91 13.69 -1.14
N VAL A 249 -10.12 14.45 -0.06
CA VAL A 249 -11.25 14.25 0.85
C VAL A 249 -12.58 14.44 0.11
N LEU A 250 -12.70 15.47 -0.72
CA LEU A 250 -13.91 15.70 -1.52
C LEU A 250 -14.21 14.51 -2.47
N LYS A 251 -13.20 13.99 -3.17
CA LYS A 251 -13.35 12.79 -4.02
C LYS A 251 -13.83 11.58 -3.20
N LYS A 252 -13.27 11.36 -2.00
CA LYS A 252 -13.70 10.26 -1.12
C LYS A 252 -15.11 10.45 -0.56
N LEU A 253 -15.55 11.67 -0.32
CA LEU A 253 -16.94 11.95 0.06
C LEU A 253 -17.92 11.64 -1.07
N GLU A 254 -17.56 11.96 -2.31
CA GLU A 254 -18.36 11.59 -3.49
C GLU A 254 -18.46 10.07 -3.68
N GLU A 255 -17.34 9.34 -3.55
CA GLU A 255 -17.33 7.86 -3.56
C GLU A 255 -18.27 7.30 -2.47
N ARG A 256 -18.18 7.83 -1.25
CA ARG A 256 -19.06 7.41 -0.13
C ARG A 256 -20.52 7.72 -0.40
N ALA A 257 -20.85 8.85 -1.01
CA ALA A 257 -22.22 9.18 -1.39
C ALA A 257 -22.78 8.19 -2.41
N ARG A 258 -21.99 7.78 -3.42
CA ARG A 258 -22.40 6.75 -4.40
C ARG A 258 -22.69 5.41 -3.72
N LEU A 259 -21.83 4.98 -2.80
CA LEU A 259 -22.04 3.76 -2.01
C LEU A 259 -23.31 3.82 -1.15
N MET A 260 -23.65 5.00 -0.59
CA MET A 260 -24.90 5.19 0.15
C MET A 260 -26.13 5.04 -0.76
N THR A 261 -26.09 5.64 -1.96
CA THR A 261 -27.15 5.47 -2.97
C THR A 261 -27.32 4.01 -3.37
N LEU A 262 -26.22 3.30 -3.65
CA LEU A 262 -26.26 1.87 -3.93
C LEU A 262 -26.93 1.10 -2.78
N ARG A 263 -26.55 1.39 -1.53
CA ARG A 263 -27.12 0.71 -0.36
C ARG A 263 -28.63 0.93 -0.24
N GLN A 264 -29.12 2.12 -0.59
CA GLN A 264 -30.55 2.41 -0.61
C GLN A 264 -31.27 1.61 -1.72
N GLN A 265 -30.71 1.57 -2.93
CA GLN A 265 -31.26 0.76 -4.02
C GLN A 265 -31.27 -0.73 -3.68
N LEU A 266 -30.21 -1.24 -3.05
CA LEU A 266 -30.14 -2.61 -2.54
C LEU A 266 -31.22 -2.92 -1.52
N GLY A 267 -31.46 -2.02 -0.57
CA GLY A 267 -32.54 -2.21 0.41
C GLY A 267 -33.93 -2.33 -0.25
N THR A 268 -34.20 -1.52 -1.28
CA THR A 268 -35.44 -1.61 -2.05
C THR A 268 -35.54 -2.94 -2.80
N LEU A 269 -34.49 -3.34 -3.51
CA LEU A 269 -34.46 -4.59 -4.27
C LEU A 269 -34.58 -5.81 -3.35
N MET A 270 -33.84 -5.83 -2.23
CA MET A 270 -33.83 -6.92 -1.26
C MET A 270 -35.23 -7.15 -0.67
N ASN A 271 -35.94 -6.08 -0.30
CA ASN A 271 -37.32 -6.17 0.18
C ASN A 271 -38.28 -6.78 -0.87
N LEU A 272 -38.09 -6.44 -2.14
CA LEU A 272 -38.91 -6.97 -3.24
C LEU A 272 -38.64 -8.47 -3.42
N LEU A 273 -37.37 -8.85 -3.52
CA LEU A 273 -36.95 -10.25 -3.70
C LEU A 273 -37.32 -11.12 -2.49
N GLN A 274 -37.26 -10.59 -1.27
CA GLN A 274 -37.70 -11.30 -0.07
C GLN A 274 -39.20 -11.62 -0.12
N ARG A 275 -40.06 -10.64 -0.47
CA ARG A 275 -41.51 -10.88 -0.60
C ARG A 275 -41.82 -11.93 -1.67
N TRP A 276 -41.08 -11.90 -2.77
CA TRP A 276 -41.18 -12.93 -3.81
C TRP A 276 -40.79 -14.32 -3.28
N ALA A 277 -39.68 -14.41 -2.54
CA ALA A 277 -39.16 -15.66 -1.97
C ALA A 277 -40.06 -16.25 -0.87
N GLU A 278 -40.75 -15.41 -0.09
CA GLU A 278 -41.75 -15.81 0.92
C GLU A 278 -43.07 -16.24 0.26
N GLY A 279 -43.47 -15.56 -0.82
CA GLY A 279 -44.69 -15.86 -1.57
C GLY A 279 -44.63 -17.12 -2.43
N HIS A 280 -43.44 -17.73 -2.60
CA HIS A 280 -43.21 -18.88 -3.49
C HIS A 280 -43.72 -18.63 -4.92
N ALA A 281 -43.63 -17.38 -5.37
CA ALA A 281 -44.10 -16.97 -6.68
C ALA A 281 -43.18 -17.52 -7.79
N PRO A 282 -43.69 -17.77 -9.00
CA PRO A 282 -42.86 -18.20 -10.12
C PRO A 282 -41.84 -17.12 -10.51
N VAL A 283 -40.77 -17.55 -11.20
CA VAL A 283 -39.71 -16.65 -11.71
C VAL A 283 -40.27 -15.57 -12.65
N SER A 284 -41.41 -15.83 -13.32
CA SER A 284 -42.11 -14.85 -14.15
C SER A 284 -42.57 -13.59 -13.41
N ASP A 285 -42.72 -13.68 -12.09
CA ASP A 285 -43.25 -12.60 -11.24
C ASP A 285 -42.13 -11.74 -10.66
N LEU A 286 -40.87 -12.08 -10.94
CA LEU A 286 -39.73 -11.25 -10.58
C LEU A 286 -39.73 -9.94 -11.38
N PRO A 287 -39.26 -8.83 -10.77
CA PRO A 287 -39.24 -7.54 -11.43
C PRO A 287 -38.22 -7.56 -12.59
N GLN A 288 -38.45 -6.69 -13.56
CA GLN A 288 -37.41 -6.36 -14.54
C GLN A 288 -36.34 -5.50 -13.84
N LEU A 289 -35.07 -5.81 -14.07
CA LEU A 289 -33.96 -5.16 -13.35
C LEU A 289 -33.29 -4.03 -14.13
N HIS A 290 -34.04 -3.31 -14.98
CA HIS A 290 -33.51 -2.17 -15.74
C HIS A 290 -33.00 -1.04 -14.85
N ASP A 291 -33.63 -0.85 -13.68
CA ASP A 291 -33.25 0.18 -12.70
C ASP A 291 -32.04 -0.23 -11.82
N TYR A 292 -31.57 -1.48 -11.97
CA TYR A 292 -30.48 -2.05 -11.17
C TYR A 292 -29.36 -2.57 -12.08
N PRO A 293 -28.67 -1.69 -12.84
CA PRO A 293 -27.68 -2.09 -13.83
C PRO A 293 -26.44 -2.79 -13.25
N TRP A 294 -26.20 -2.64 -11.94
CA TRP A 294 -25.14 -3.29 -11.20
C TRP A 294 -25.51 -4.71 -10.73
N PHE A 295 -26.76 -5.16 -10.91
CA PHE A 295 -27.17 -6.48 -10.47
C PHE A 295 -26.53 -7.57 -11.34
N LEU A 296 -25.94 -8.60 -10.70
CA LEU A 296 -25.41 -9.76 -11.40
C LEU A 296 -26.31 -10.98 -11.24
N ARG A 297 -26.55 -11.37 -9.98
CA ARG A 297 -27.37 -12.54 -9.64
C ARG A 297 -27.90 -12.46 -8.22
N PHE A 298 -28.93 -13.25 -7.91
CA PHE A 298 -29.31 -13.53 -6.53
C PHE A 298 -29.57 -15.02 -6.31
N TYR A 299 -29.45 -15.47 -5.07
CA TYR A 299 -29.69 -16.84 -4.65
C TYR A 299 -30.03 -16.88 -3.15
N GLN A 300 -30.61 -17.99 -2.70
CA GLN A 300 -30.96 -18.21 -1.31
C GLN A 300 -30.09 -19.30 -0.70
N CYS A 301 -29.74 -19.13 0.56
CA CYS A 301 -29.12 -20.14 1.39
C CYS A 301 -29.98 -20.44 2.62
N ASP A 302 -29.78 -21.62 3.22
CA ASP A 302 -30.20 -21.85 4.59
C ASP A 302 -29.34 -21.04 5.58
N ARG A 303 -29.74 -21.04 6.85
CA ARG A 303 -28.99 -20.39 7.93
C ARG A 303 -27.57 -20.94 8.19
N HIS A 304 -27.23 -22.07 7.59
CA HIS A 304 -25.91 -22.70 7.68
C HIS A 304 -25.05 -22.41 6.44
N GLY A 305 -25.58 -21.65 5.48
CA GLY A 305 -24.88 -21.26 4.25
C GLY A 305 -24.98 -22.26 3.11
N THR A 306 -25.84 -23.27 3.20
CA THR A 306 -26.10 -24.20 2.10
C THR A 306 -27.04 -23.54 1.10
N GLN A 307 -26.61 -23.43 -0.15
CA GLN A 307 -27.41 -22.82 -1.22
C GLN A 307 -28.61 -23.70 -1.59
N LEU A 308 -29.80 -23.12 -1.48
CA LEU A 308 -31.09 -23.79 -1.66
C LEU A 308 -31.69 -23.56 -3.04
N THR A 309 -31.32 -22.46 -3.71
CA THR A 309 -31.86 -22.09 -5.03
C THR A 309 -30.77 -22.01 -6.09
N PRO A 310 -31.13 -22.18 -7.38
CA PRO A 310 -30.26 -21.76 -8.47
C PRO A 310 -29.81 -20.30 -8.31
N ASN A 311 -28.70 -19.96 -8.95
CA ASN A 311 -28.38 -18.55 -9.21
C ASN A 311 -29.39 -18.02 -10.23
N LEU A 312 -30.10 -16.95 -9.87
CA LEU A 312 -31.03 -16.26 -10.76
C LEU A 312 -30.37 -15.00 -11.31
N GLU A 313 -30.27 -14.93 -12.62
CA GLU A 313 -29.53 -13.89 -13.34
C GLU A 313 -30.46 -13.17 -14.32
N TRP A 314 -30.32 -11.84 -14.43
CA TRP A 314 -31.07 -11.05 -15.39
C TRP A 314 -30.18 -10.74 -16.59
N ARG A 315 -30.45 -11.35 -17.75
CA ARG A 315 -29.65 -11.18 -18.97
C ARG A 315 -30.57 -11.05 -20.18
N ASN A 316 -30.25 -10.16 -21.11
CA ASN A 316 -30.99 -9.97 -22.36
C ASN A 316 -32.52 -9.76 -22.18
N GLY A 317 -32.94 -9.13 -21.08
CA GLY A 317 -34.35 -8.85 -20.80
C GLY A 317 -35.16 -10.05 -20.25
N ALA A 318 -34.48 -11.12 -19.82
CA ALA A 318 -35.12 -12.30 -19.22
C ALA A 318 -34.34 -12.83 -18.02
N TRP A 319 -35.05 -13.57 -17.16
CA TRP A 319 -34.47 -14.31 -16.04
C TRP A 319 -33.93 -15.67 -16.50
N HIS A 320 -32.71 -15.97 -16.09
CA HIS A 320 -32.03 -17.24 -16.34
C HIS A 320 -31.67 -17.89 -15.02
N ALA A 321 -31.86 -19.20 -14.91
CA ALA A 321 -31.53 -19.98 -13.72
C ALA A 321 -30.31 -20.87 -13.99
N ASP A 322 -29.29 -20.75 -13.14
CA ASP A 322 -28.11 -21.62 -13.14
C ASP A 322 -28.09 -22.50 -11.87
N PRO A 323 -28.37 -23.80 -11.98
CA PRO A 323 -28.43 -24.71 -10.83
C PRO A 323 -27.05 -25.23 -10.38
N SER A 324 -25.94 -24.83 -11.02
CA SER A 324 -24.61 -25.43 -10.82
C SER A 324 -24.08 -25.37 -9.38
N TYR A 325 -24.63 -24.48 -8.54
CA TYR A 325 -24.19 -24.25 -7.16
C TYR A 325 -25.16 -24.76 -6.10
N LEU A 326 -26.24 -25.46 -6.50
CA LEU A 326 -27.19 -26.03 -5.55
C LEU A 326 -26.51 -27.01 -4.59
N GLY A 327 -26.79 -26.85 -3.29
CA GLY A 327 -26.21 -27.67 -2.23
C GLY A 327 -24.78 -27.29 -1.83
N HIS A 328 -24.14 -26.33 -2.51
CA HIS A 328 -22.85 -25.81 -2.06
C HIS A 328 -22.99 -25.06 -0.74
N ASN A 329 -22.01 -25.20 0.15
CA ASN A 329 -22.00 -24.48 1.42
C ASN A 329 -20.98 -23.33 1.38
N TRP A 330 -21.44 -22.12 1.73
CA TRP A 330 -20.66 -20.88 1.64
C TRP A 330 -20.19 -20.33 2.99
N SER A 331 -20.40 -21.08 4.08
CA SER A 331 -20.08 -20.61 5.45
C SER A 331 -18.59 -20.34 5.70
N TRP A 332 -17.71 -20.90 4.88
CA TRP A 332 -16.26 -20.68 4.94
C TRP A 332 -15.81 -19.33 4.38
N ARG A 333 -16.68 -18.60 3.66
CA ARG A 333 -16.33 -17.28 3.11
C ARG A 333 -16.16 -16.26 4.26
N PRO A 334 -15.11 -15.41 4.23
CA PRO A 334 -14.79 -14.50 5.34
C PRO A 334 -15.89 -13.51 5.76
N TYR A 335 -16.85 -13.19 4.89
CA TYR A 335 -17.96 -12.30 5.25
C TYR A 335 -19.19 -13.04 5.77
N PHE A 336 -19.23 -14.38 5.67
CA PHE A 336 -20.43 -15.15 5.99
C PHE A 336 -20.77 -15.13 7.49
N TYR A 337 -19.76 -15.20 8.36
CA TYR A 337 -20.00 -15.08 9.80
C TYR A 337 -20.39 -13.65 10.23
N GLN A 338 -20.02 -12.63 9.45
CA GLN A 338 -20.48 -11.26 9.68
C GLN A 338 -21.97 -11.15 9.41
N LEU A 339 -22.45 -11.77 8.32
CA LEU A 339 -23.89 -11.91 8.04
C LEU A 339 -24.63 -12.61 9.19
N LEU A 340 -24.07 -13.71 9.72
CA LEU A 340 -24.68 -14.45 10.83
C LEU A 340 -24.74 -13.65 12.13
N ALA A 341 -23.70 -12.87 12.44
CA ALA A 341 -23.64 -12.06 13.65
C ALA A 341 -24.56 -10.84 13.60
N GLU A 342 -24.63 -10.18 12.44
CA GLU A 342 -25.49 -9.00 12.22
C GLU A 342 -26.96 -9.37 12.00
N GLY A 343 -27.23 -10.59 11.55
CA GLY A 343 -28.55 -11.12 11.18
C GLY A 343 -29.50 -11.50 12.32
N TRP A 344 -29.17 -11.22 13.58
CA TRP A 344 -30.13 -11.38 14.70
C TRP A 344 -31.19 -10.27 14.71
N ASP A 345 -31.00 -9.23 13.89
CA ASP A 345 -31.98 -8.20 13.57
C ASP A 345 -32.35 -8.37 12.08
N ASP A 346 -33.49 -9.03 11.78
CA ASP A 346 -33.97 -9.50 10.45
C ASP A 346 -34.05 -8.41 9.34
N ARG A 347 -33.62 -7.18 9.62
CA ARG A 347 -33.76 -6.02 8.71
C ARG A 347 -32.43 -5.41 8.26
N ARG A 348 -31.28 -5.88 8.75
CA ARG A 348 -30.01 -5.22 8.45
C ARG A 348 -29.32 -5.85 7.24
N LEU A 349 -29.16 -5.03 6.20
CA LEU A 349 -28.37 -5.36 5.01
C LEU A 349 -26.87 -5.29 5.33
N THR A 350 -26.17 -6.41 5.12
CA THR A 350 -24.71 -6.52 5.26
C THR A 350 -24.08 -6.62 3.86
N LEU A 351 -22.91 -5.99 3.69
CA LEU A 351 -22.16 -5.96 2.45
C LEU A 351 -20.79 -6.61 2.67
N SER A 352 -20.37 -7.47 1.75
CA SER A 352 -19.00 -7.98 1.73
C SER A 352 -18.00 -6.87 1.38
N ASN A 353 -16.72 -7.13 1.62
CA ASN A 353 -15.67 -6.41 0.90
C ASN A 353 -15.75 -6.74 -0.60
N THR A 354 -15.22 -5.86 -1.44
CA THR A 354 -15.05 -6.15 -2.87
C THR A 354 -14.10 -7.33 -3.07
N TYR A 355 -14.46 -8.26 -3.94
CA TYR A 355 -13.65 -9.43 -4.30
C TYR A 355 -13.74 -9.69 -5.81
N ARG A 356 -12.93 -10.62 -6.32
CA ARG A 356 -13.05 -11.10 -7.71
C ARG A 356 -13.83 -12.41 -7.74
N ASP A 357 -14.89 -12.47 -8.54
CA ASP A 357 -15.65 -13.70 -8.72
C ASP A 357 -14.75 -14.80 -9.32
N ALA A 358 -14.83 -16.01 -8.76
CA ALA A 358 -13.94 -17.10 -9.13
C ALA A 358 -14.16 -17.61 -10.56
N THR A 359 -15.36 -17.41 -11.12
CA THR A 359 -15.73 -17.90 -12.45
C THR A 359 -15.61 -16.81 -13.50
N SER A 360 -16.13 -15.61 -13.24
CA SER A 360 -16.12 -14.50 -14.21
C SER A 360 -14.89 -13.60 -14.11
N ASN A 361 -14.14 -13.67 -13.00
CA ASN A 361 -13.04 -12.75 -12.68
C ASN A 361 -13.46 -11.26 -12.65
N GLN A 362 -14.76 -10.99 -12.50
CA GLN A 362 -15.33 -9.65 -12.36
C GLN A 362 -15.18 -9.16 -10.91
N TYR A 363 -15.06 -7.85 -10.71
CA TYR A 363 -15.14 -7.28 -9.36
C TYR A 363 -16.57 -7.35 -8.87
N CYS A 364 -16.76 -8.02 -7.75
CA CYS A 364 -18.06 -8.26 -7.15
C CYS A 364 -18.11 -7.79 -5.71
N LEU A 365 -19.31 -7.43 -5.30
CA LEU A 365 -19.69 -7.24 -3.90
C LEU A 365 -20.95 -8.04 -3.65
N THR A 366 -21.02 -8.77 -2.55
CA THR A 366 -22.21 -9.54 -2.16
C THR A 366 -22.95 -8.80 -1.06
N ALA A 367 -24.23 -8.53 -1.29
CA ALA A 367 -25.15 -8.06 -0.27
C ALA A 367 -25.97 -9.24 0.27
N GLY A 368 -26.11 -9.33 1.59
CA GLY A 368 -26.87 -10.40 2.23
C GLY A 368 -27.83 -9.89 3.30
N GLN A 369 -28.97 -10.55 3.42
CA GLN A 369 -29.96 -10.27 4.44
C GLN A 369 -30.71 -11.55 4.84
N PHE A 370 -30.85 -11.77 6.15
CA PHE A 370 -31.68 -12.83 6.69
C PHE A 370 -33.17 -12.52 6.55
N PHE A 371 -33.95 -13.56 6.31
CA PHE A 371 -35.40 -13.51 6.28
C PHE A 371 -35.99 -14.82 6.81
N ASP A 372 -37.33 -14.89 6.87
CA ASP A 372 -38.03 -16.08 7.39
C ASP A 372 -37.60 -16.43 8.82
N ASN A 373 -37.61 -15.42 9.71
CA ASN A 373 -37.16 -15.50 11.11
C ASN A 373 -35.74 -16.08 11.24
N GLY A 374 -34.80 -15.55 10.44
CA GLY A 374 -33.40 -15.98 10.43
C GLY A 374 -33.14 -17.41 9.92
N GLN A 375 -34.11 -18.08 9.29
CA GLN A 375 -33.92 -19.44 8.76
C GLN A 375 -33.31 -19.46 7.36
N ARG A 376 -33.55 -18.41 6.57
CA ARG A 376 -33.06 -18.29 5.20
C ARG A 376 -32.29 -16.99 5.02
N LEU A 377 -31.32 -17.03 4.13
CA LEU A 377 -30.46 -15.92 3.77
C LEU A 377 -30.62 -15.63 2.29
N LEU A 378 -30.96 -14.39 1.94
CA LEU A 378 -31.02 -13.91 0.57
C LEU A 378 -29.71 -13.18 0.25
N LEU A 379 -29.06 -13.55 -0.85
CA LEU A 379 -27.77 -13.02 -1.28
C LEU A 379 -27.91 -12.44 -2.69
N ILE A 380 -27.37 -11.25 -2.91
CA ILE A 380 -27.30 -10.56 -4.19
C ILE A 380 -25.83 -10.26 -4.49
N ASP A 381 -25.32 -10.76 -5.62
CA ASP A 381 -24.02 -10.34 -6.12
C ASP A 381 -24.19 -9.14 -7.07
N ILE A 382 -23.26 -8.19 -6.93
CA ILE A 382 -23.31 -6.86 -7.54
C ILE A 382 -22.01 -6.64 -8.31
N ASP A 383 -22.09 -6.02 -9.47
CA ASP A 383 -20.94 -5.49 -10.19
C ASP A 383 -20.37 -4.30 -9.43
N ALA A 384 -19.16 -4.48 -8.91
CA ALA A 384 -18.43 -3.44 -8.21
C ALA A 384 -17.52 -2.63 -9.14
N ALA A 385 -17.60 -2.83 -10.46
CA ALA A 385 -16.87 -2.03 -11.43
C ALA A 385 -17.36 -0.56 -11.41
N GLY A 386 -16.60 0.30 -10.74
CA GLY A 386 -16.87 1.74 -10.67
C GLY A 386 -17.55 2.23 -9.38
N LEU A 387 -17.64 1.37 -8.35
CA LEU A 387 -18.02 1.76 -6.98
C LEU A 387 -16.89 2.42 -6.21
#